data_AF-A0A1L3LR87-F1
#
_entry.id   AF-A0A1L3LR87-F1
#
_cell.length_a   1.000
_cell.length_b   1.000
_cell.length_c   1.000
_cell.angle_alpha   90.00
_cell.angle_beta   90.00
_cell.angle_gamma   90.00
#
_symmetry.space_group_name_H-M   'P 1'
#
loop_
_entity.id
_entity.type
_entity.pdbx_description
1 polymer ?
#
loop_
_entity_poly.entity_id
_entity_poly.type
_entity_poly.pdbx_seq_one_letter_code
_entity_poly.pdbx_strand_id
1 'polypeptide(L)'
;MKAFAELLGRLVLTPQRNAKIRLLADYFRSAPDPSRGYALAAIAGTLSLNTVKPALIRDLLLERMDDVLFHYSYDYVGDLAETVSLAWEPPADVVPEDIPLGEVVERLQRAGRSEVRSLVRDMLDRLDTAGRFAFLKLVTGGLRIGVSARLAKQALADLGGKDIGEIETLWHGLSPPYVPLFLWLSGEAEMPLLSTPAVFHSVMLATPIGEGDLDGLDPADFAAEWKWDGIRVQLANIGGVRRLYSRSGDEISGAFPEIIEAADIAGVIDGELLVGGTMRTNRATATFGDLQQRLNRKTVNRKLLEDYPAFIRGYDILFSGERDMRPEPFQVRRQALAALIETASPQHFDLSPLVPFSTWEELDRLRSDPPDPVIEGIMLKRLDSPYLSGRMKGPWFKWKRAPFNIDAVLMYAQRGHGKRSSYYSDFTFGVWTEAEGGAALVPVGKAYFGFTDAELEVLDRYVRDNTVERFGPVRAVRAEPEAGFVVEVAFEGLNRSTRHKSGVAMRFPRIARLRPDKLPREADRLETLQAMIGMKG
;
A
#
# COMPACT_ATOMS: atom_id res chain seq x y z
N MET A 1 -12.06 19.15 19.42
CA MET A 1 -11.97 18.80 17.99
C MET A 1 -11.19 19.86 17.26
N LYS A 2 -11.33 21.13 17.68
CA LYS A 2 -10.61 22.28 17.14
C LYS A 2 -9.10 22.08 17.00
N ALA A 3 -8.41 21.66 18.08
CA ALA A 3 -6.96 21.42 18.02
C ALA A 3 -6.56 20.35 17.01
N PHE A 4 -7.37 19.29 16.87
CA PHE A 4 -7.12 18.23 15.88
C PHE A 4 -7.37 18.75 14.46
N ALA A 5 -8.44 19.52 14.25
CA ALA A 5 -8.73 20.15 12.97
C ALA A 5 -7.63 21.13 12.53
N GLU A 6 -7.12 21.94 13.47
CA GLU A 6 -5.99 22.85 13.22
C GLU A 6 -4.73 22.07 12.83
N LEU A 7 -4.41 20.99 13.55
CA LEU A 7 -3.29 20.10 13.19
C LEU A 7 -3.45 19.57 11.76
N LEU A 8 -4.60 19.01 11.41
CA LEU A 8 -4.84 18.48 10.06
C LEU A 8 -4.70 19.57 8.99
N GLY A 9 -5.28 20.75 9.20
CA GLY A 9 -5.18 21.89 8.30
C GLY A 9 -3.71 22.33 8.07
N ARG A 10 -2.94 22.47 9.15
CA ARG A 10 -1.51 22.83 9.07
C ARG A 10 -0.69 21.76 8.37
N LEU A 11 -0.97 20.48 8.60
CA LEU A 11 -0.26 19.37 7.96
C LEU A 11 -0.52 19.28 6.45
N VAL A 12 -1.74 19.58 6.00
CA VAL A 12 -2.09 19.63 4.57
C VAL A 12 -1.31 20.72 3.85
N LEU A 13 -1.21 21.91 4.44
CA LEU A 13 -0.58 23.09 3.85
C LEU A 13 0.95 23.10 3.98
N THR A 14 1.53 22.21 4.79
CA THR A 14 2.97 22.14 5.02
C THR A 14 3.59 21.07 4.11
N PRO A 15 4.41 21.40 3.09
CA PRO A 15 5.04 20.36 2.27
C PRO A 15 6.28 19.74 2.94
N GLN A 16 6.98 20.51 3.77
CA GLN A 16 8.29 20.12 4.32
C GLN A 16 8.19 19.05 5.41
N ARG A 17 8.92 17.94 5.23
CA ARG A 17 8.97 16.80 6.18
C ARG A 17 9.24 17.23 7.62
N ASN A 18 10.33 17.98 7.86
CA ASN A 18 10.74 18.34 9.21
C ASN A 18 9.80 19.37 9.87
N ALA A 19 9.10 20.18 9.07
CA ALA A 19 8.04 21.04 9.60
C ALA A 19 6.82 20.21 10.06
N LYS A 20 6.43 19.17 9.32
CA LYS A 20 5.37 18.24 9.76
C LYS A 20 5.71 17.50 11.05
N ILE A 21 6.96 17.05 11.20
CA ILE A 21 7.42 16.38 12.42
C ILE A 21 7.26 17.31 13.63
N ARG A 22 7.69 18.58 13.51
CA ARG A 22 7.50 19.58 14.57
C ARG A 22 6.03 19.81 14.92
N LEU A 23 5.16 19.96 13.91
CA LEU A 23 3.72 20.11 14.13
C LEU A 23 3.11 18.94 14.92
N LEU A 24 3.52 17.71 14.60
CA LEU A 24 3.07 16.50 15.30
C LEU A 24 3.60 16.47 16.74
N ALA A 25 4.89 16.71 16.94
CA ALA A 25 5.51 16.71 18.26
C ALA A 25 4.90 17.79 19.17
N ASP A 26 4.65 18.99 18.65
CA ASP A 26 4.03 20.08 19.39
C ASP A 26 2.59 19.72 19.79
N TYR A 27 1.80 19.16 18.86
CA TYR A 27 0.46 18.69 19.17
C TYR A 27 0.46 17.61 20.25
N PHE A 28 1.32 16.59 20.13
CA PHE A 28 1.42 15.49 21.10
C PHE A 28 1.88 15.95 22.48
N ARG A 29 2.66 17.04 22.55
CA ARG A 29 3.08 17.67 23.80
C ARG A 29 1.93 18.43 24.48
N SER A 30 1.11 19.15 23.71
CA SER A 30 0.09 20.05 24.25
C SER A 30 -1.29 19.42 24.43
N ALA A 31 -1.65 18.44 23.60
CA ALA A 31 -2.98 17.84 23.64
C ALA A 31 -3.09 16.86 24.83
N PRO A 32 -4.18 16.91 25.63
CA PRO A 32 -4.33 16.03 26.78
C PRO A 32 -4.63 14.60 26.37
N ASP A 33 -4.41 13.65 27.28
CA ASP A 33 -4.96 12.31 27.17
C ASP A 33 -6.48 12.31 27.40
N PRO A 34 -7.25 11.46 26.70
CA PRO A 34 -6.80 10.50 25.68
C PRO A 34 -6.72 11.08 24.26
N SER A 35 -6.95 12.40 24.09
CA SER A 35 -7.03 13.04 22.77
C SER A 35 -5.73 12.93 21.96
N ARG A 36 -4.54 13.16 22.54
CA ARG A 36 -3.26 12.98 21.82
C ARG A 36 -3.07 11.55 21.31
N GLY A 37 -3.49 10.58 22.11
CA GLY A 37 -3.46 9.16 21.79
C GLY A 37 -4.36 8.77 20.63
N TYR A 38 -5.60 9.25 20.63
CA TYR A 38 -6.52 9.01 19.52
C TYR A 38 -6.13 9.75 18.25
N ALA A 39 -5.56 10.96 18.35
CA ALA A 39 -5.01 11.66 17.19
C ALA A 39 -3.84 10.88 16.57
N LEU A 40 -2.91 10.38 17.40
CA LEU A 40 -1.83 9.52 16.95
C LEU A 40 -2.38 8.27 16.25
N ALA A 41 -3.38 7.61 16.84
CA ALA A 41 -4.01 6.43 16.27
C ALA A 41 -4.67 6.70 14.91
N ALA A 42 -5.38 7.83 14.79
CA ALA A 42 -5.98 8.26 13.52
C ALA A 42 -4.93 8.54 12.45
N ILE A 43 -3.86 9.26 12.80
CA ILE A 43 -2.77 9.63 11.88
C ILE A 43 -1.97 8.40 11.43
N ALA A 44 -1.75 7.45 12.34
CA ALA A 44 -1.02 6.23 12.04
C ALA A 44 -1.89 5.12 11.42
N GLY A 45 -3.20 5.33 11.29
CA GLY A 45 -4.13 4.36 10.71
C GLY A 45 -4.42 3.16 11.59
N THR A 46 -4.17 3.24 12.90
CA THR A 46 -4.42 2.16 13.86
C THR A 46 -5.75 2.31 14.61
N LEU A 47 -6.44 3.44 14.44
CA LEU A 47 -7.76 3.66 15.02
C LEU A 47 -8.85 2.96 14.20
N SER A 48 -9.64 2.10 14.85
CA SER A 48 -10.77 1.41 14.23
C SER A 48 -12.09 2.03 14.67
N LEU A 49 -12.78 2.67 13.72
CA LEU A 49 -14.11 3.28 13.89
C LEU A 49 -15.06 2.76 12.81
N ASN A 50 -15.29 1.44 12.80
CA ASN A 50 -16.03 0.76 11.72
C ASN A 50 -17.55 1.00 11.73
N THR A 51 -18.03 2.03 12.42
CA THR A 51 -19.46 2.32 12.58
C THR A 51 -20.00 3.23 11.47
N VAL A 52 -19.19 4.14 10.92
CA VAL A 52 -19.66 5.16 9.95
C VAL A 52 -19.26 4.78 8.52
N LYS A 53 -20.25 4.53 7.66
CA LYS A 53 -20.03 4.26 6.24
C LYS A 53 -20.09 5.56 5.41
N PRO A 54 -19.29 5.71 4.33
CA PRO A 54 -19.40 6.86 3.43
C PRO A 54 -20.81 7.09 2.84
N ALA A 55 -21.57 6.01 2.63
CA ALA A 55 -22.96 6.09 2.17
C ALA A 55 -23.85 6.85 3.18
N LEU A 56 -23.70 6.59 4.48
CA LEU A 56 -24.46 7.28 5.53
C LEU A 56 -24.21 8.80 5.51
N ILE A 57 -22.94 9.21 5.33
CA ILE A 57 -22.55 10.62 5.26
C ILE A 57 -23.20 11.28 4.04
N ARG A 58 -23.19 10.59 2.89
CA ARG A 58 -23.84 11.06 1.66
C ARG A 58 -25.35 11.21 1.85
N ASP A 59 -26.01 10.20 2.39
CA ASP A 59 -27.45 10.22 2.63
C ASP A 59 -27.85 11.39 3.54
N LEU A 60 -27.06 11.67 4.58
CA LEU A 60 -27.30 12.78 5.49
C LEU A 60 -27.19 14.14 4.78
N LEU A 61 -26.27 14.30 3.83
CA LEU A 61 -26.15 15.54 3.06
C LEU A 61 -27.29 15.67 2.03
N LEU A 62 -27.66 14.56 1.36
CA LEU A 62 -28.75 14.54 0.38
C LEU A 62 -30.14 14.80 0.97
N GLU A 63 -30.31 14.66 2.29
CA GLU A 63 -31.52 15.17 2.98
C GLU A 63 -31.64 16.71 2.96
N ARG A 64 -30.52 17.42 2.72
CA ARG A 64 -30.41 18.88 2.80
C ARG A 64 -30.03 19.53 1.47
N MET A 65 -29.54 18.74 0.51
CA MET A 65 -28.96 19.20 -0.74
C MET A 65 -29.49 18.38 -1.91
N ASP A 66 -29.76 19.04 -3.04
CA ASP A 66 -30.14 18.37 -4.28
C ASP A 66 -29.04 17.39 -4.76
N ASP A 67 -29.47 16.24 -5.30
CA ASP A 67 -28.58 15.15 -5.71
C ASP A 67 -27.66 15.56 -6.87
N VAL A 68 -28.17 16.31 -7.85
CA VAL A 68 -27.37 16.76 -9.00
C VAL A 68 -26.32 17.77 -8.53
N LEU A 69 -26.71 18.71 -7.67
CA LEU A 69 -25.79 19.69 -7.10
C LEU A 69 -24.70 19.01 -6.25
N PHE A 70 -25.07 17.99 -5.48
CA PHE A 70 -24.11 17.20 -4.71
C PHE A 70 -23.07 16.55 -5.63
N HIS A 71 -23.50 15.89 -6.70
CA HIS A 71 -22.59 15.24 -7.65
C HIS A 71 -21.62 16.23 -8.29
N TYR A 72 -22.09 17.39 -8.75
CA TYR A 72 -21.22 18.42 -9.29
C TYR A 72 -20.22 18.96 -8.27
N SER A 73 -20.65 19.16 -7.03
CA SER A 73 -19.79 19.65 -5.95
C SER A 73 -18.71 18.62 -5.59
N TYR A 74 -19.11 17.36 -5.42
CA TYR A 74 -18.21 16.26 -5.11
C TYR A 74 -17.20 16.01 -6.23
N ASP A 75 -17.64 16.02 -7.49
CA ASP A 75 -16.77 15.83 -8.65
C ASP A 75 -15.72 16.94 -8.77
N TYR A 76 -16.07 18.17 -8.38
CA TYR A 76 -15.15 19.31 -8.41
C TYR A 76 -14.15 19.28 -7.25
N VAL A 77 -14.64 19.03 -6.02
CA VAL A 77 -13.80 19.00 -4.81
C VAL A 77 -12.92 17.76 -4.77
N GLY A 78 -13.45 16.60 -5.19
CA GLY A 78 -12.74 15.33 -5.24
C GLY A 78 -12.54 14.66 -3.86
N ASP A 79 -13.26 15.12 -2.83
CA ASP A 79 -13.20 14.60 -1.46
C ASP A 79 -14.55 14.76 -0.74
N LEU A 80 -15.10 13.64 -0.22
CA LEU A 80 -16.42 13.61 0.40
C LEU A 80 -16.44 14.40 1.72
N ALA A 81 -15.37 14.30 2.52
CA ALA A 81 -15.31 14.97 3.81
C ALA A 81 -15.29 16.49 3.63
N GLU A 82 -14.50 16.98 2.66
CA GLU A 82 -14.45 18.39 2.32
C GLU A 82 -15.79 18.89 1.75
N THR A 83 -16.35 18.17 0.78
CA THR A 83 -17.65 18.51 0.17
C THR A 83 -18.74 18.66 1.23
N VAL A 84 -18.87 17.68 2.13
CA VAL A 84 -19.89 17.71 3.18
C VAL A 84 -19.57 18.79 4.21
N SER A 85 -18.32 18.98 4.61
CA SER A 85 -17.97 20.02 5.59
C SER A 85 -18.32 21.44 5.12
N LEU A 86 -18.19 21.69 3.82
CA LEU A 86 -18.49 22.98 3.18
C LEU A 86 -19.98 23.17 2.90
N ALA A 87 -20.66 22.11 2.46
CA ALA A 87 -22.07 22.15 2.08
C ALA A 87 -23.04 21.96 3.27
N TRP A 88 -22.56 21.55 4.44
CA TRP A 88 -23.43 21.31 5.60
C TRP A 88 -23.93 22.62 6.22
N GLU A 89 -25.21 22.88 6.06
CA GLU A 89 -25.92 23.99 6.72
C GLU A 89 -26.60 23.48 8.00
N PRO A 90 -26.07 23.81 9.20
CA PRO A 90 -26.68 23.40 10.47
C PRO A 90 -27.99 24.19 10.73
N PRO A 91 -28.88 23.70 11.62
CA PRO A 91 -30.04 24.47 12.08
C PRO A 91 -29.60 25.82 12.68
N ALA A 92 -30.38 26.87 12.42
CA ALA A 92 -30.00 28.26 12.75
C ALA A 92 -29.82 28.52 14.27
N ASP A 93 -30.40 27.68 15.12
CA ASP A 93 -30.34 27.73 16.57
C ASP A 93 -29.18 26.94 17.18
N VAL A 94 -28.45 26.16 16.38
CA VAL A 94 -27.30 25.36 16.85
C VAL A 94 -26.02 26.18 16.73
N VAL A 95 -25.39 26.45 17.88
CA VAL A 95 -24.08 27.13 17.95
C VAL A 95 -22.96 26.10 17.92
N PRO A 96 -21.88 26.31 17.13
CA PRO A 96 -20.73 25.41 17.14
C PRO A 96 -20.06 25.29 18.52
N GLU A 97 -19.66 24.08 18.88
CA GLU A 97 -19.01 23.74 20.14
C GLU A 97 -17.66 23.04 19.90
N ASP A 98 -16.68 23.31 20.78
CA ASP A 98 -15.41 22.59 20.75
C ASP A 98 -15.45 21.32 21.61
N ILE A 99 -15.92 20.22 21.02
CA ILE A 99 -15.99 18.90 21.67
C ILE A 99 -14.62 18.21 21.58
N PRO A 100 -13.94 17.82 22.67
CA PRO A 100 -12.62 17.15 22.64
C PRO A 100 -12.57 15.90 21.75
N LEU A 101 -11.42 15.63 21.10
CA LEU A 101 -11.27 14.48 20.20
C LEU A 101 -11.51 13.15 20.94
N GLY A 102 -10.97 13.01 22.16
CA GLY A 102 -11.16 11.80 22.95
C GLY A 102 -12.63 11.51 23.24
N GLU A 103 -13.40 12.54 23.56
CA GLU A 103 -14.84 12.40 23.78
C GLU A 103 -15.58 11.98 22.50
N VAL A 104 -15.25 12.56 21.34
CA VAL A 104 -15.84 12.16 20.05
C VAL A 104 -15.56 10.68 19.76
N VAL A 105 -14.32 10.23 19.94
CA VAL A 105 -13.93 8.83 19.69
C VAL A 105 -14.65 7.88 20.65
N GLU A 106 -14.70 8.19 21.93
CA GLU A 106 -15.40 7.36 22.92
C GLU A 106 -16.90 7.27 22.64
N ARG A 107 -17.55 8.40 22.30
CA ARG A 107 -18.96 8.41 21.89
C ARG A 107 -19.21 7.49 20.69
N LEU A 108 -18.36 7.56 19.67
CA LEU A 108 -18.44 6.70 18.48
C LEU A 108 -18.21 5.22 18.79
N GLN A 109 -17.30 4.89 19.71
CA GLN A 109 -17.01 3.52 20.11
C GLN A 109 -18.13 2.90 20.95
N ARG A 110 -18.83 3.70 21.75
CA ARG A 110 -19.98 3.26 22.56
C ARG A 110 -21.29 3.20 21.76
N ALA A 111 -21.41 3.97 20.69
CA ALA A 111 -22.64 4.05 19.90
C ALA A 111 -23.04 2.70 19.27
N GLY A 112 -24.27 2.28 19.53
CA GLY A 112 -24.89 1.15 18.83
C GLY A 112 -25.20 1.48 17.37
N ARG A 113 -25.39 0.46 16.52
CA ARG A 113 -25.65 0.64 15.07
C ARG A 113 -26.83 1.56 14.77
N SER A 114 -27.87 1.57 15.61
CA SER A 114 -29.05 2.43 15.49
C SER A 114 -28.78 3.90 15.84
N GLU A 115 -27.78 4.18 16.65
CA GLU A 115 -27.44 5.53 17.17
C GLU A 115 -26.43 6.25 16.28
N VAL A 116 -25.69 5.52 15.43
CA VAL A 116 -24.64 6.11 14.59
C VAL A 116 -25.18 7.24 13.71
N ARG A 117 -26.37 7.08 13.11
CA ARG A 117 -26.95 8.10 12.22
C ARG A 117 -27.23 9.40 12.97
N SER A 118 -27.87 9.34 14.14
CA SER A 118 -28.17 10.53 14.94
C SER A 118 -26.91 11.16 15.49
N LEU A 119 -25.94 10.34 15.95
CA LEU A 119 -24.65 10.83 16.44
C LEU A 119 -23.87 11.59 15.35
N VAL A 120 -23.76 11.04 14.14
CA VAL A 120 -23.07 11.70 13.03
C VAL A 120 -23.77 13.02 12.67
N ARG A 121 -25.10 13.05 12.65
CA ARG A 121 -25.88 14.28 12.41
C ARG A 121 -25.60 15.33 13.49
N ASP A 122 -25.68 14.96 14.78
CA ASP A 122 -25.39 15.85 15.91
C ASP A 122 -23.97 16.44 15.84
N MET A 123 -22.97 15.60 15.53
CA MET A 123 -21.59 16.06 15.35
C MET A 123 -21.46 17.05 14.17
N LEU A 124 -22.15 16.80 13.05
CA LEU A 124 -22.12 17.73 11.92
C LEU A 124 -22.82 19.05 12.25
N ASP A 125 -23.93 19.02 12.97
CA ASP A 125 -24.64 20.24 13.36
C ASP A 125 -23.82 21.08 14.36
N ARG A 126 -23.14 20.45 15.33
CA ARG A 126 -22.40 21.14 16.42
C ARG A 126 -20.95 21.48 16.13
N LEU A 127 -20.33 20.93 15.09
CA LEU A 127 -18.95 21.29 14.73
C LEU A 127 -18.94 22.44 13.71
N ASP A 128 -17.90 23.28 13.77
CA ASP A 128 -17.61 24.25 12.71
C ASP A 128 -17.08 23.55 11.45
N THR A 129 -16.93 24.27 10.34
CA THR A 129 -16.48 23.70 9.05
C THR A 129 -15.17 22.91 9.18
N ALA A 130 -14.19 23.44 9.92
CA ALA A 130 -12.91 22.77 10.13
C ALA A 130 -13.06 21.50 11.01
N GLY A 131 -13.86 21.57 12.07
CA GLY A 131 -14.20 20.45 12.93
C GLY A 131 -14.96 19.35 12.18
N ARG A 132 -15.94 19.70 11.35
CA ARG A 132 -16.67 18.77 10.48
C ARG A 132 -15.72 18.04 9.53
N PHE A 133 -14.84 18.78 8.87
CA PHE A 133 -13.83 18.19 8.00
C PHE A 133 -12.98 17.18 8.78
N ALA A 134 -12.43 17.57 9.93
CA ALA A 134 -11.59 16.69 10.75
C ALA A 134 -12.33 15.46 11.27
N PHE A 135 -13.60 15.62 11.68
CA PHE A 135 -14.48 14.53 12.10
C PHE A 135 -14.76 13.56 10.96
N LEU A 136 -15.14 14.07 9.79
CA LEU A 136 -15.41 13.25 8.60
C LEU A 136 -14.16 12.51 8.15
N LYS A 137 -12.98 13.15 8.19
CA LYS A 137 -11.70 12.52 7.92
C LYS A 137 -11.37 11.41 8.93
N LEU A 138 -11.63 11.64 10.21
CA LEU A 138 -11.44 10.65 11.28
C LEU A 138 -12.30 9.40 11.04
N VAL A 139 -13.60 9.57 10.81
CA VAL A 139 -14.55 8.44 10.69
C VAL A 139 -14.48 7.71 9.34
N THR A 140 -13.95 8.36 8.30
CA THR A 140 -13.74 7.72 6.98
C THR A 140 -12.34 7.13 6.80
N GLY A 141 -11.39 7.44 7.70
CA GLY A 141 -10.01 6.93 7.68
C GLY A 141 -9.09 7.55 6.62
N GLY A 142 -9.62 8.35 5.69
CA GLY A 142 -8.89 8.91 4.55
C GLY A 142 -8.29 10.30 4.80
N LEU A 143 -7.42 10.45 5.82
CA LEU A 143 -6.91 11.77 6.26
C LEU A 143 -6.23 12.59 5.15
N ARG A 144 -5.42 11.94 4.30
CA ARG A 144 -4.70 12.56 3.16
C ARG A 144 -3.83 13.79 3.50
N ILE A 145 -3.36 13.88 4.74
CA ILE A 145 -2.54 15.00 5.27
C ILE A 145 -1.05 14.91 4.94
N GLY A 146 -0.64 13.93 4.12
CA GLY A 146 0.76 13.71 3.73
C GLY A 146 1.69 13.41 4.93
N VAL A 147 1.18 12.71 5.93
CA VAL A 147 1.93 12.15 7.07
C VAL A 147 1.79 10.63 7.00
N SER A 148 2.89 9.91 7.14
CA SER A 148 2.89 8.45 7.27
C SER A 148 2.97 8.04 8.74
N ALA A 149 2.58 6.80 9.06
CA ALA A 149 2.75 6.24 10.40
C ALA A 149 4.21 6.35 10.88
N ARG A 150 5.20 6.07 10.02
CA ARG A 150 6.61 6.24 10.35
C ARG A 150 6.98 7.70 10.68
N LEU A 151 6.40 8.67 9.98
CA LEU A 151 6.63 10.08 10.28
C LEU A 151 6.04 10.49 11.64
N ALA A 152 4.89 9.93 12.00
CA ALA A 152 4.31 10.10 13.34
C ALA A 152 5.18 9.44 14.43
N LYS A 153 5.70 8.23 14.19
CA LYS A 153 6.67 7.57 15.08
C LYS A 153 7.95 8.37 15.25
N GLN A 154 8.47 8.99 14.18
CA GLN A 154 9.61 9.90 14.27
C GLN A 154 9.29 11.12 15.16
N ALA A 155 8.11 11.71 15.03
CA ALA A 155 7.71 12.82 15.90
C ALA A 155 7.63 12.42 17.39
N LEU A 156 7.25 11.18 17.69
CA LEU A 156 7.28 10.64 19.05
C LEU A 156 8.71 10.40 19.56
N ALA A 157 9.60 9.89 18.69
CA ALA A 157 11.02 9.73 19.01
C ALA A 157 11.65 11.08 19.35
N ASP A 158 11.40 12.10 18.52
CA ASP A 158 11.89 13.46 18.74
C ASP A 158 11.26 14.10 20.00
N LEU A 159 9.99 13.80 20.29
CA LEU A 159 9.29 14.27 21.49
C LEU A 159 9.93 13.72 22.79
N GLY A 160 10.24 12.43 22.82
CA GLY A 160 10.77 11.76 24.01
C GLY A 160 12.30 11.61 24.04
N GLY A 161 13.00 12.09 23.01
CA GLY A 161 14.45 11.87 22.86
C GLY A 161 14.84 10.39 22.80
N LYS A 162 14.02 9.55 22.15
CA LYS A 162 14.18 8.09 22.05
C LYS A 162 14.57 7.65 20.64
N ASP A 163 15.08 6.42 20.51
CA ASP A 163 15.31 5.85 19.18
C ASP A 163 13.97 5.44 18.54
N ILE A 164 13.84 5.67 17.23
CA ILE A 164 12.62 5.31 16.50
C ILE A 164 12.40 3.79 16.46
N GLY A 165 13.47 2.99 16.49
CA GLY A 165 13.42 1.54 16.54
C GLY A 165 12.81 1.00 17.83
N GLU A 166 13.03 1.67 18.97
CA GLU A 166 12.37 1.33 20.23
C GLU A 166 10.85 1.54 20.13
N ILE A 167 10.42 2.68 19.57
CA ILE A 167 9.00 2.96 19.33
C ILE A 167 8.39 1.98 18.33
N GLU A 168 9.11 1.66 17.24
CA GLU A 168 8.66 0.67 16.25
C GLU A 168 8.49 -0.73 16.87
N THR A 169 9.34 -1.10 17.82
CA THR A 169 9.25 -2.37 18.55
C THR A 169 8.04 -2.41 19.46
N LEU A 170 7.78 -1.33 20.21
CA LEU A 170 6.62 -1.24 21.10
C LEU A 170 5.29 -1.14 20.34
N TRP A 171 5.32 -0.59 19.13
CA TRP A 171 4.14 -0.17 18.38
C TRP A 171 3.04 -1.24 18.24
N HIS A 172 3.44 -2.50 18.03
CA HIS A 172 2.51 -3.59 17.76
C HIS A 172 1.94 -4.24 19.03
N GLY A 173 2.55 -4.01 20.20
CA GLY A 173 2.04 -4.49 21.50
C GLY A 173 1.25 -3.46 22.28
N LEU A 174 1.07 -2.23 21.75
CA LEU A 174 0.30 -1.17 22.38
C LEU A 174 -0.98 -0.88 21.59
N SER A 175 -2.03 -0.49 22.30
CA SER A 175 -3.32 -0.11 21.71
C SER A 175 -3.62 1.38 21.94
N PRO A 176 -4.38 2.03 21.03
CA PRO A 176 -4.94 3.36 21.30
C PRO A 176 -5.71 3.38 22.63
N PRO A 177 -5.58 4.44 23.46
CA PRO A 177 -4.93 5.72 23.16
C PRO A 177 -3.42 5.78 23.51
N TYR A 178 -2.72 4.65 23.57
CA TYR A 178 -1.25 4.61 23.75
C TYR A 178 -0.74 5.27 25.03
N VAL A 179 -1.52 5.27 26.11
CA VAL A 179 -1.13 5.88 27.39
C VAL A 179 0.24 5.43 27.89
N PRO A 180 0.58 4.11 27.90
CA PRO A 180 1.90 3.68 28.34
C PRO A 180 3.05 4.23 27.49
N LEU A 181 2.83 4.43 26.19
CA LEU A 181 3.81 5.03 25.29
C LEU A 181 4.10 6.47 25.69
N PHE A 182 3.07 7.28 25.93
CA PHE A 182 3.24 8.69 26.28
C PHE A 182 3.87 8.87 27.66
N LEU A 183 3.52 8.04 28.65
CA LEU A 183 4.16 8.07 29.97
C LEU A 183 5.66 7.74 29.90
N TRP A 184 6.06 6.78 29.06
CA TRP A 184 7.47 6.49 28.83
C TRP A 184 8.20 7.62 28.09
N LEU A 185 7.56 8.21 27.08
CA LEU A 185 8.15 9.32 26.32
C LEU A 185 8.28 10.60 27.16
N SER A 186 7.40 10.83 28.13
CA SER A 186 7.53 11.96 29.07
C SER A 186 8.50 11.69 30.22
N GLY A 187 8.97 10.44 30.37
CA GLY A 187 9.83 10.01 31.49
C GLY A 187 9.08 9.77 32.80
N GLU A 188 7.75 9.74 32.78
CA GLU A 188 6.89 9.45 33.94
C GLU A 188 6.78 7.94 34.24
N ALA A 189 7.13 7.09 33.28
CA ALA A 189 7.16 5.64 33.43
C ALA A 189 8.37 5.00 32.73
N GLU A 190 8.70 3.77 33.13
CA GLU A 190 9.66 2.94 32.40
C GLU A 190 9.11 2.47 31.05
N MET A 191 9.99 1.93 30.20
CA MET A 191 9.61 1.38 28.90
C MET A 191 8.55 0.27 29.09
N PRO A 192 7.40 0.33 28.38
CA PRO A 192 6.36 -0.68 28.54
C PRO A 192 6.88 -2.07 28.17
N LEU A 193 6.71 -3.04 29.07
CA LEU A 193 6.94 -4.45 28.74
C LEU A 193 5.84 -4.93 27.79
N LEU A 194 6.22 -5.49 26.65
CA LEU A 194 5.27 -6.10 25.73
C LEU A 194 4.74 -7.39 26.35
N SER A 195 3.43 -7.50 26.48
CA SER A 195 2.74 -8.63 27.13
C SER A 195 2.88 -9.96 26.37
N THR A 196 3.39 -9.94 25.14
CA THR A 196 3.62 -11.14 24.32
C THR A 196 5.02 -11.08 23.69
N PRO A 197 5.81 -12.17 23.71
CA PRO A 197 7.15 -12.15 23.13
C PRO A 197 7.16 -12.41 21.60
N ALA A 198 6.09 -12.99 21.04
CA ALA A 198 5.93 -13.23 19.60
C ALA A 198 5.33 -11.99 18.89
N VAL A 199 6.03 -10.85 18.95
CA VAL A 199 5.59 -9.58 18.34
C VAL A 199 6.08 -9.43 16.90
N PHE A 200 5.38 -8.61 16.13
CA PHE A 200 5.87 -8.18 14.83
C PHE A 200 7.05 -7.22 14.97
N HIS A 201 8.11 -7.48 14.22
CA HIS A 201 9.26 -6.61 14.07
C HIS A 201 9.22 -5.90 12.72
N SER A 202 9.53 -4.60 12.73
CA SER A 202 9.59 -3.80 11.51
C SER A 202 10.55 -4.40 10.49
N VAL A 203 10.08 -4.52 9.25
CA VAL A 203 10.79 -5.24 8.20
C VAL A 203 11.86 -4.39 7.50
N MET A 204 12.94 -5.04 7.08
CA MET A 204 13.97 -4.45 6.22
C MET A 204 13.50 -4.35 4.77
N LEU A 205 13.59 -3.18 4.15
CA LEU A 205 13.08 -2.91 2.81
C LEU A 205 14.21 -2.67 1.81
N ALA A 206 14.12 -3.32 0.65
CA ALA A 206 15.07 -3.15 -0.43
C ALA A 206 14.87 -1.86 -1.25
N THR A 207 15.97 -1.31 -1.77
CA THR A 207 15.99 -0.23 -2.77
C THR A 207 15.89 -0.80 -4.19
N PRO A 208 15.08 -0.22 -5.09
CA PRO A 208 15.13 -0.60 -6.51
C PRO A 208 16.52 -0.28 -7.08
N ILE A 209 17.02 -1.12 -7.99
CA ILE A 209 18.22 -0.83 -8.78
C ILE A 209 17.84 0.14 -9.90
N GLY A 210 18.54 1.27 -9.97
CA GLY A 210 18.55 2.20 -11.09
C GLY A 210 19.82 2.10 -11.94
N GLU A 211 19.91 2.95 -12.94
CA GLU A 211 21.11 3.08 -13.78
C GLU A 211 22.31 3.51 -12.94
N GLY A 212 23.43 2.80 -13.09
CA GLY A 212 24.68 3.06 -12.36
C GLY A 212 24.68 2.71 -10.86
N ASP A 213 23.57 2.18 -10.30
CA ASP A 213 23.53 1.83 -8.87
C ASP A 213 24.43 0.64 -8.51
N LEU A 214 24.79 -0.19 -9.50
CA LEU A 214 25.74 -1.30 -9.34
C LEU A 214 27.18 -0.90 -9.64
N ASP A 215 27.41 0.30 -10.17
CA ASP A 215 28.74 0.76 -10.56
C ASP A 215 29.61 0.91 -9.31
N GLY A 216 30.78 0.26 -9.32
CA GLY A 216 31.71 0.28 -8.19
C GLY A 216 31.32 -0.64 -7.03
N LEU A 217 30.25 -1.44 -7.16
CA LEU A 217 29.97 -2.55 -6.24
C LEU A 217 30.60 -3.85 -6.76
N ASP A 218 31.22 -4.60 -5.87
CA ASP A 218 31.79 -5.92 -6.18
C ASP A 218 30.69 -7.00 -6.10
N PRO A 219 30.41 -7.77 -7.17
CA PRO A 219 29.52 -8.93 -7.14
C PRO A 219 29.79 -9.89 -5.98
N ALA A 220 31.06 -10.07 -5.58
CA ALA A 220 31.46 -11.00 -4.53
C ALA A 220 30.97 -10.59 -3.13
N ASP A 221 30.63 -9.31 -2.92
CA ASP A 221 30.09 -8.80 -1.65
C ASP A 221 28.59 -9.09 -1.47
N PHE A 222 27.93 -9.68 -2.48
CA PHE A 222 26.48 -9.85 -2.50
C PHE A 222 26.07 -11.31 -2.69
N ALA A 223 24.99 -11.67 -1.98
CA ALA A 223 24.18 -12.83 -2.32
C ALA A 223 22.99 -12.40 -3.20
N ALA A 224 22.65 -13.22 -4.18
CA ALA A 224 21.44 -13.09 -4.97
C ALA A 224 20.43 -14.17 -4.59
N GLU A 225 19.16 -13.79 -4.46
CA GLU A 225 18.03 -14.69 -4.32
C GLU A 225 16.96 -14.32 -5.36
N TRP A 226 16.11 -15.27 -5.74
CA TRP A 226 14.96 -14.95 -6.57
C TRP A 226 13.97 -14.05 -5.81
N LYS A 227 13.43 -13.06 -6.52
CA LYS A 227 12.29 -12.27 -6.05
C LYS A 227 11.01 -13.00 -6.44
N TRP A 228 10.33 -13.57 -5.46
CA TRP A 228 9.12 -14.38 -5.64
C TRP A 228 7.86 -13.50 -5.65
N ASP A 229 6.92 -13.75 -6.57
CA ASP A 229 5.62 -13.06 -6.65
C ASP A 229 4.64 -13.64 -5.61
N GLY A 230 4.84 -13.25 -4.34
CA GLY A 230 4.05 -13.71 -3.18
C GLY A 230 3.62 -12.58 -2.25
N ILE A 231 3.44 -12.90 -0.96
CA ILE A 231 3.30 -11.89 0.08
C ILE A 231 4.33 -12.09 1.19
N ARG A 232 5.16 -11.08 1.42
CA ARG A 232 6.02 -11.01 2.60
C ARG A 232 5.26 -11.19 3.91
N VAL A 233 5.72 -12.13 4.71
CA VAL A 233 5.22 -12.43 6.04
C VAL A 233 6.35 -12.57 7.05
N GLN A 234 6.01 -12.38 8.32
CA GLN A 234 6.86 -12.69 9.44
C GLN A 234 6.18 -13.74 10.31
N LEU A 235 6.82 -14.90 10.47
CA LEU A 235 6.36 -15.94 11.37
C LEU A 235 7.13 -15.83 12.68
N ALA A 236 6.41 -15.57 13.77
CA ALA A 236 6.97 -15.51 15.12
C ALA A 236 6.47 -16.69 15.94
N ASN A 237 7.40 -17.41 16.56
CA ASN A 237 7.11 -18.44 17.55
C ASN A 237 8.09 -18.32 18.72
N ILE A 238 7.63 -17.67 19.79
CA ILE A 238 8.41 -17.43 21.00
C ILE A 238 7.55 -17.83 22.21
N GLY A 239 8.12 -18.58 23.16
CA GLY A 239 7.41 -19.02 24.36
C GLY A 239 6.16 -19.88 24.07
N GLY A 240 6.14 -20.59 22.94
CA GLY A 240 5.01 -21.39 22.48
C GLY A 240 3.86 -20.60 21.84
N VAL A 241 3.96 -19.27 21.78
CA VAL A 241 2.97 -18.41 21.09
C VAL A 241 3.37 -18.27 19.62
N ARG A 242 2.51 -18.78 18.73
CA ARG A 242 2.73 -18.75 17.27
C ARG A 242 1.84 -17.70 16.62
N ARG A 243 2.44 -16.82 15.83
CA ARG A 243 1.75 -15.75 15.11
C ARG A 243 2.35 -15.56 13.72
N LEU A 244 1.48 -15.37 12.74
CA LEU A 244 1.86 -14.98 11.38
C LEU A 244 1.42 -13.53 11.13
N TYR A 245 2.37 -12.69 10.75
CA TYR A 245 2.14 -11.29 10.47
C TYR A 245 2.32 -10.97 8.99
N SER A 246 1.47 -10.11 8.47
CA SER A 246 1.65 -9.48 7.16
C SER A 246 2.83 -8.51 7.20
N ARG A 247 3.25 -8.03 6.02
CA ARG A 247 4.24 -6.94 5.89
C ARG A 247 3.92 -5.68 6.72
N SER A 248 2.65 -5.36 6.93
CA SER A 248 2.19 -4.20 7.71
C SER A 248 2.10 -4.47 9.21
N GLY A 249 2.35 -5.71 9.63
CA GLY A 249 2.20 -6.15 11.02
C GLY A 249 0.78 -6.55 11.39
N ASP A 250 -0.11 -6.75 10.41
CA ASP A 250 -1.45 -7.31 10.66
C ASP A 250 -1.32 -8.80 10.97
N GLU A 251 -1.99 -9.24 12.03
CA GLU A 251 -2.02 -10.64 12.45
C GLU A 251 -2.96 -11.43 11.51
N ILE A 252 -2.43 -12.41 10.77
CA ILE A 252 -3.13 -13.17 9.72
C ILE A 252 -3.17 -14.68 9.98
N SER A 253 -2.83 -15.15 11.18
CA SER A 253 -2.78 -16.57 11.57
C SER A 253 -4.06 -17.33 11.24
N GLY A 254 -5.24 -16.73 11.48
CA GLY A 254 -6.53 -17.39 11.21
C GLY A 254 -6.79 -17.73 9.73
N ALA A 255 -6.08 -17.07 8.80
CA ALA A 255 -6.18 -17.33 7.37
C ALA A 255 -5.26 -18.48 6.89
N PHE A 256 -4.25 -18.82 7.70
CA PHE A 256 -3.20 -19.79 7.39
C PHE A 256 -2.97 -20.75 8.55
N PRO A 257 -4.02 -21.46 9.03
CA PRO A 257 -3.91 -22.35 10.18
C PRO A 257 -2.87 -23.46 9.96
N GLU A 258 -2.70 -23.96 8.73
CA GLU A 258 -1.74 -25.02 8.41
C GLU A 258 -0.29 -24.59 8.65
N ILE A 259 0.01 -23.30 8.48
CA ILE A 259 1.34 -22.73 8.76
C ILE A 259 1.59 -22.68 10.26
N ILE A 260 0.59 -22.25 11.03
CA ILE A 260 0.67 -22.11 12.48
C ILE A 260 0.79 -23.48 13.16
N GLU A 261 0.03 -24.46 12.67
CA GLU A 261 0.11 -25.84 13.13
C GLU A 261 1.50 -26.44 12.87
N ALA A 262 2.08 -26.17 11.69
CA ALA A 262 3.42 -26.66 11.32
C ALA A 262 4.60 -25.86 11.90
N ALA A 263 4.34 -24.69 12.52
CA ALA A 263 5.37 -23.78 13.01
C ALA A 263 5.97 -24.22 14.36
N ASP A 264 6.72 -25.32 14.35
CA ASP A 264 7.46 -25.83 15.53
C ASP A 264 8.85 -25.19 15.71
N ILE A 265 9.19 -24.26 14.83
CA ILE A 265 10.45 -23.52 14.77
C ILE A 265 10.47 -22.38 15.80
N ALA A 266 11.38 -22.42 16.77
CA ALA A 266 11.51 -21.35 17.77
C ALA A 266 12.32 -20.16 17.21
N GLY A 267 11.71 -18.99 17.15
CA GLY A 267 12.34 -17.79 16.60
C GLY A 267 11.37 -16.91 15.80
N VAL A 268 11.96 -16.00 15.01
CA VAL A 268 11.22 -15.09 14.12
C VAL A 268 11.82 -15.17 12.72
N ILE A 269 11.06 -15.70 11.76
CA ILE A 269 11.46 -15.84 10.35
C ILE A 269 10.81 -14.75 9.52
N ASP A 270 11.57 -14.21 8.58
CA ASP A 270 11.10 -13.33 7.52
C ASP A 270 11.13 -14.10 6.18
N GLY A 271 10.01 -14.12 5.50
CA GLY A 271 9.83 -14.99 4.34
C GLY A 271 8.71 -14.53 3.41
N GLU A 272 8.62 -15.21 2.28
CA GLU A 272 7.54 -15.01 1.32
C GLU A 272 6.49 -16.11 1.50
N LEU A 273 5.24 -15.69 1.72
CA LEU A 273 4.09 -16.58 1.71
C LEU A 273 3.69 -16.87 0.27
N LEU A 274 3.60 -18.16 -0.04
CA LEU A 274 3.31 -18.71 -1.36
C LEU A 274 2.27 -19.84 -1.23
N VAL A 275 1.72 -20.31 -2.35
CA VAL A 275 0.83 -21.48 -2.38
C VAL A 275 1.30 -22.52 -3.40
N GLY A 276 0.83 -23.75 -3.27
CA GLY A 276 1.20 -24.88 -4.10
C GLY A 276 2.26 -25.76 -3.43
N GLY A 277 3.38 -25.98 -4.10
CA GLY A 277 4.47 -26.82 -3.63
C GLY A 277 5.71 -26.06 -3.18
N THR A 278 6.40 -26.64 -2.19
CA THR A 278 7.76 -26.26 -1.82
C THR A 278 8.78 -26.96 -2.71
N MET A 279 10.00 -26.40 -2.79
CA MET A 279 11.12 -27.09 -3.47
C MET A 279 11.45 -28.43 -2.79
N ARG A 280 11.19 -28.55 -1.49
CA ARG A 280 11.42 -29.79 -0.72
C ARG A 280 10.40 -30.89 -1.01
N THR A 281 9.27 -30.56 -1.63
CA THR A 281 8.24 -31.53 -2.03
C THR A 281 8.29 -31.87 -3.53
N ASN A 282 9.23 -31.27 -4.29
CA ASN A 282 9.28 -31.38 -5.76
C ASN A 282 7.94 -31.06 -6.43
N ARG A 283 7.17 -30.13 -5.84
CA ARG A 283 5.93 -29.61 -6.41
C ARG A 283 6.13 -28.14 -6.79
N ALA A 284 5.55 -27.74 -7.91
CA ALA A 284 5.69 -26.37 -8.39
C ALA A 284 5.02 -25.37 -7.45
N THR A 285 5.67 -24.21 -7.29
CA THR A 285 5.05 -23.05 -6.66
C THR A 285 3.96 -22.52 -7.61
N ALA A 286 2.76 -22.30 -7.08
CA ALA A 286 1.64 -21.79 -7.87
C ALA A 286 1.70 -20.27 -8.03
N THR A 287 0.85 -19.72 -8.89
CA THR A 287 0.93 -18.31 -9.26
C THR A 287 0.40 -17.38 -8.17
N PHE A 288 0.73 -16.08 -8.25
CA PHE A 288 0.12 -15.08 -7.38
C PHE A 288 -1.41 -15.03 -7.49
N GLY A 289 -1.96 -15.30 -8.69
CA GLY A 289 -3.41 -15.38 -8.89
C GLY A 289 -4.07 -16.53 -8.11
N ASP A 290 -3.34 -17.62 -7.91
CA ASP A 290 -3.76 -18.74 -7.06
C ASP A 290 -3.66 -18.34 -5.57
N LEU A 291 -2.56 -17.70 -5.16
CA LEU A 291 -2.40 -17.16 -3.80
C LEU A 291 -3.52 -16.17 -3.45
N GLN A 292 -3.96 -15.34 -4.41
CA GLN A 292 -5.06 -14.39 -4.22
C GLN A 292 -6.36 -15.07 -3.75
N GLN A 293 -6.58 -16.35 -4.05
CA GLN A 293 -7.74 -17.10 -3.57
C GLN A 293 -7.75 -17.28 -2.04
N ARG A 294 -6.57 -17.19 -1.40
CA ARG A 294 -6.39 -17.31 0.06
C ARG A 294 -6.41 -15.97 0.80
N LEU A 295 -6.12 -14.86 0.12
CA LEU A 295 -5.94 -13.56 0.76
C LEU A 295 -7.25 -12.94 1.27
N ASN A 296 -7.13 -12.04 2.27
CA ASN A 296 -8.24 -11.30 2.88
C ASN A 296 -9.37 -12.15 3.47
N ARG A 297 -9.12 -13.45 3.68
CA ARG A 297 -10.05 -14.35 4.37
C ARG A 297 -9.74 -14.36 5.85
N LYS A 298 -10.77 -14.33 6.70
CA LYS A 298 -10.59 -14.49 8.16
C LYS A 298 -10.52 -15.95 8.58
N THR A 299 -11.20 -16.81 7.83
CA THR A 299 -11.21 -18.26 7.98
C THR A 299 -11.20 -18.91 6.60
N VAL A 300 -10.57 -20.08 6.50
CA VAL A 300 -10.45 -20.85 5.26
C VAL A 300 -11.16 -22.19 5.40
N ASN A 301 -11.81 -22.66 4.33
CA ASN A 301 -12.47 -23.96 4.33
C ASN A 301 -11.49 -25.06 3.85
N ARG A 302 -11.85 -26.31 4.10
CA ARG A 302 -11.00 -27.47 3.75
C ARG A 302 -10.65 -27.53 2.26
N LYS A 303 -11.59 -27.19 1.37
CA LYS A 303 -11.34 -27.18 -0.07
C LYS A 303 -10.23 -26.20 -0.46
N LEU A 304 -10.20 -24.99 0.11
CA LEU A 304 -9.16 -24.01 -0.18
C LEU A 304 -7.78 -24.43 0.37
N LEU A 305 -7.75 -25.14 1.50
CA LEU A 305 -6.50 -25.71 2.04
C LEU A 305 -5.94 -26.80 1.11
N GLU A 306 -6.82 -27.63 0.53
CA GLU A 306 -6.45 -28.68 -0.42
C GLU A 306 -6.04 -28.12 -1.79
N ASP A 307 -6.82 -27.18 -2.34
CA ASP A 307 -6.59 -26.60 -3.67
C ASP A 307 -5.38 -25.65 -3.69
N TYR A 308 -5.15 -24.91 -2.60
CA TYR A 308 -4.11 -23.88 -2.48
C TYR A 308 -3.34 -23.98 -1.16
N PRO A 309 -2.62 -25.10 -0.92
CA PRO A 309 -1.84 -25.28 0.31
C PRO A 309 -0.77 -24.19 0.42
N ALA A 310 -0.70 -23.51 1.57
CA ALA A 310 0.26 -22.43 1.78
C ALA A 310 1.58 -22.95 2.32
N PHE A 311 2.67 -22.23 2.01
CA PHE A 311 3.98 -22.43 2.58
C PHE A 311 4.74 -21.10 2.70
N ILE A 312 5.74 -21.06 3.56
CA ILE A 312 6.68 -19.94 3.71
C ILE A 312 8.02 -20.33 3.11
N ARG A 313 8.46 -19.55 2.13
CA ARG A 313 9.84 -19.55 1.65
C ARG A 313 10.66 -18.56 2.46
N GLY A 314 11.39 -19.05 3.45
CA GLY A 314 12.20 -18.23 4.34
C GLY A 314 13.40 -17.63 3.61
N TYR A 315 13.70 -16.36 3.88
CA TYR A 315 14.87 -15.69 3.28
C TYR A 315 15.71 -14.89 4.28
N ASP A 316 15.24 -14.69 5.51
CA ASP A 316 16.03 -14.15 6.62
C ASP A 316 15.44 -14.61 7.98
N ILE A 317 16.21 -14.42 9.06
CA ILE A 317 15.82 -14.74 10.44
C ILE A 317 16.19 -13.57 11.35
N LEU A 318 15.23 -13.13 12.16
CA LEU A 318 15.40 -12.02 13.10
C LEU A 318 15.76 -12.55 14.49
N PHE A 319 15.19 -13.69 14.88
CA PHE A 319 15.48 -14.35 16.15
C PHE A 319 15.64 -15.86 15.95
N SER A 320 16.66 -16.44 16.61
CA SER A 320 16.84 -17.90 16.70
C SER A 320 16.64 -18.30 18.17
N GLY A 321 15.52 -18.93 18.47
CA GLY A 321 15.01 -18.97 19.85
C GLY A 321 14.85 -17.55 20.40
N GLU A 322 15.51 -17.26 21.51
CA GLU A 322 15.51 -15.93 22.15
C GLU A 322 16.68 -15.03 21.71
N ARG A 323 17.66 -15.56 20.95
CA ARG A 323 18.81 -14.78 20.49
C ARG A 323 18.40 -13.85 19.36
N ASP A 324 18.63 -12.55 19.55
CA ASP A 324 18.50 -11.54 18.49
C ASP A 324 19.60 -11.74 17.44
N MET A 325 19.19 -12.06 16.22
CA MET A 325 20.07 -12.29 15.07
C MET A 325 20.24 -11.03 14.23
N ARG A 326 19.43 -9.98 14.42
CA ARG A 326 19.42 -8.78 13.56
C ARG A 326 20.79 -8.07 13.48
N PRO A 327 21.58 -7.96 14.57
CA PRO A 327 22.91 -7.34 14.49
C PRO A 327 23.93 -8.16 13.70
N GLU A 328 23.70 -9.47 13.51
CA GLU A 328 24.64 -10.37 12.85
C GLU A 328 24.66 -10.13 11.33
N PRO A 329 25.79 -10.39 10.64
CA PRO A 329 25.88 -10.37 9.17
C PRO A 329 24.86 -11.29 8.48
N PHE A 330 24.41 -10.92 7.28
CA PHE A 330 23.44 -11.71 6.50
C PHE A 330 23.88 -13.17 6.31
N GLN A 331 25.16 -13.43 6.06
CA GLN A 331 25.66 -14.81 5.94
C GLN A 331 25.39 -15.66 7.19
N VAL A 332 25.62 -15.09 8.38
CA VAL A 332 25.40 -15.77 9.66
C VAL A 332 23.92 -16.03 9.89
N ARG A 333 23.07 -15.02 9.63
CA ARG A 333 21.61 -15.16 9.71
C ARG A 333 21.10 -16.23 8.75
N ARG A 334 21.59 -16.23 7.51
CA ARG A 334 21.19 -17.20 6.49
C ARG A 334 21.57 -18.63 6.86
N GLN A 335 22.75 -18.85 7.44
CA GLN A 335 23.15 -20.17 7.93
C GLN A 335 22.24 -20.64 9.09
N ALA A 336 21.93 -19.75 10.03
CA ALA A 336 20.99 -20.07 11.12
C ALA A 336 19.58 -20.39 10.60
N LEU A 337 19.10 -19.64 9.61
CA LEU A 337 17.82 -19.93 8.95
C LEU A 337 17.84 -21.27 8.22
N ALA A 338 18.92 -21.59 7.51
CA ALA A 338 19.05 -22.86 6.78
C ALA A 338 18.93 -24.06 7.74
N ALA A 339 19.69 -24.04 8.85
CA ALA A 339 19.63 -25.07 9.88
C ALA A 339 18.22 -25.21 10.50
N LEU A 340 17.52 -24.09 10.71
CA LEU A 340 16.15 -24.08 11.23
C LEU A 340 15.15 -24.71 10.23
N ILE A 341 15.28 -24.38 8.95
CA ILE A 341 14.41 -24.89 7.88
C ILE A 341 14.63 -26.39 7.64
N GLU A 342 15.86 -26.90 7.79
CA GLU A 342 16.14 -28.33 7.66
C GLU A 342 15.26 -29.18 8.57
N THR A 343 15.05 -28.73 9.82
CA THR A 343 14.20 -29.42 10.80
C THR A 343 12.71 -29.08 10.69
N ALA A 344 12.33 -28.06 9.91
CA ALA A 344 10.95 -27.63 9.75
C ALA A 344 10.16 -28.53 8.79
N SER A 345 8.82 -28.46 8.83
CA SER A 345 7.95 -29.21 7.92
C SER A 345 8.32 -28.94 6.44
N PRO A 346 8.68 -29.96 5.65
CA PRO A 346 8.99 -29.77 4.23
C PRO A 346 7.77 -29.38 3.40
N GLN A 347 6.55 -29.61 3.89
CA GLN A 347 5.31 -29.22 3.22
C GLN A 347 5.04 -27.71 3.32
N HIS A 348 5.44 -27.08 4.42
CA HIS A 348 5.07 -25.69 4.74
C HIS A 348 6.25 -24.74 4.82
N PHE A 349 7.49 -25.24 4.80
CA PHE A 349 8.69 -24.43 4.91
C PHE A 349 9.79 -24.89 3.95
N ASP A 350 10.30 -23.95 3.16
CA ASP A 350 11.55 -24.11 2.43
C ASP A 350 12.41 -22.85 2.51
N LEU A 351 13.66 -22.98 2.07
CA LEU A 351 14.64 -21.89 2.07
C LEU A 351 14.69 -21.26 0.68
N SER A 352 14.65 -19.93 0.60
CA SER A 352 14.88 -19.20 -0.64
C SER A 352 16.25 -19.58 -1.23
N PRO A 353 16.32 -20.10 -2.47
CA PRO A 353 17.59 -20.57 -3.02
C PRO A 353 18.48 -19.39 -3.40
N LEU A 354 19.80 -19.56 -3.26
CA LEU A 354 20.76 -18.60 -3.79
C LEU A 354 20.87 -18.79 -5.30
N VAL A 355 20.92 -17.67 -6.01
CA VAL A 355 21.22 -17.63 -7.44
C VAL A 355 22.74 -17.53 -7.58
N PRO A 356 23.42 -18.52 -8.18
CA PRO A 356 24.85 -18.43 -8.42
C PRO A 356 25.11 -17.38 -9.51
N PHE A 357 26.08 -16.50 -9.27
CA PHE A 357 26.55 -15.50 -10.23
C PHE A 357 27.96 -15.07 -9.86
N SER A 358 28.69 -14.57 -10.85
CA SER A 358 30.06 -14.05 -10.72
C SER A 358 30.18 -12.60 -11.22
N THR A 359 29.24 -12.16 -12.05
CA THR A 359 29.21 -10.83 -12.68
C THR A 359 27.79 -10.27 -12.69
N TRP A 360 27.66 -8.95 -12.77
CA TRP A 360 26.34 -8.31 -12.87
C TRP A 360 25.62 -8.66 -14.18
N GLU A 361 26.37 -8.83 -15.28
CA GLU A 361 25.86 -9.22 -16.59
C GLU A 361 25.31 -10.65 -16.61
N GLU A 362 25.96 -11.58 -15.89
CA GLU A 362 25.43 -12.94 -15.69
C GLU A 362 24.11 -12.90 -14.92
N LEU A 363 24.08 -12.16 -13.82
CA LEU A 363 22.87 -12.04 -13.01
C LEU A 363 21.73 -11.36 -13.77
N ASP A 364 22.04 -10.39 -14.63
CA ASP A 364 21.06 -9.70 -15.46
C ASP A 364 20.39 -10.62 -16.50
N ARG A 365 21.16 -11.55 -17.07
CA ARG A 365 20.63 -12.60 -17.95
C ARG A 365 19.70 -13.55 -17.20
N LEU A 366 20.11 -14.01 -16.01
CA LEU A 366 19.29 -14.87 -15.15
C LEU A 366 18.00 -14.17 -14.69
N ARG A 367 18.07 -12.87 -14.39
CA ARG A 367 16.93 -12.04 -14.03
C ARG A 367 15.91 -11.95 -15.16
N SER A 368 16.39 -11.85 -16.40
CA SER A 368 15.55 -11.67 -17.59
C SER A 368 14.86 -12.97 -18.05
N ASP A 369 15.48 -14.12 -17.79
CA ASP A 369 14.93 -15.44 -18.12
C ASP A 369 15.00 -16.40 -16.91
N PRO A 370 14.15 -16.21 -15.89
CA PRO A 370 14.19 -17.00 -14.67
C PRO A 370 13.62 -18.42 -14.89
N PRO A 371 14.06 -19.42 -14.09
CA PRO A 371 13.69 -20.82 -14.26
C PRO A 371 12.22 -21.12 -13.96
N ASP A 372 11.55 -20.24 -13.22
CA ASP A 372 10.14 -20.37 -12.88
C ASP A 372 9.40 -19.06 -13.17
N PRO A 373 8.24 -19.13 -13.84
CA PRO A 373 7.49 -17.96 -14.23
C PRO A 373 6.78 -17.22 -13.06
N VAL A 374 6.89 -17.69 -11.81
CA VAL A 374 6.49 -16.97 -10.58
C VAL A 374 7.59 -16.04 -10.03
N ILE A 375 8.77 -16.05 -10.64
CA ILE A 375 9.89 -15.17 -10.29
C ILE A 375 9.74 -13.84 -11.03
N GLU A 376 9.70 -12.74 -10.26
CA GLU A 376 9.55 -11.36 -10.76
C GLU A 376 10.88 -10.60 -10.85
N GLY A 377 11.99 -11.23 -10.46
CA GLY A 377 13.33 -10.66 -10.57
C GLY A 377 14.30 -11.23 -9.54
N ILE A 378 15.24 -10.40 -9.09
CA ILE A 378 16.29 -10.74 -8.12
C ILE A 378 16.21 -9.83 -6.88
N MET A 379 16.52 -10.40 -5.73
CA MET A 379 16.86 -9.71 -4.50
C MET A 379 18.37 -9.83 -4.27
N LEU A 380 19.08 -8.71 -4.23
CA LEU A 380 20.50 -8.65 -3.85
C LEU A 380 20.61 -8.27 -2.38
N LYS A 381 21.47 -8.98 -1.65
CA LYS A 381 21.71 -8.77 -0.22
C LYS A 381 23.20 -8.73 0.03
N ARG A 382 23.69 -7.63 0.60
CA ARG A 382 25.09 -7.48 0.98
C ARG A 382 25.42 -8.45 2.13
N LEU A 383 26.47 -9.24 1.96
CA LEU A 383 26.78 -10.40 2.79
C LEU A 383 27.10 -10.06 4.26
N ASP A 384 27.78 -8.93 4.48
CA ASP A 384 28.18 -8.43 5.79
C ASP A 384 27.11 -7.57 6.49
N SER A 385 25.96 -7.32 5.84
CA SER A 385 24.99 -6.35 6.33
C SER A 385 24.15 -6.88 7.50
N PRO A 386 23.91 -6.07 8.55
CA PRO A 386 22.92 -6.40 9.58
C PRO A 386 21.49 -6.27 9.03
N TYR A 387 20.51 -6.80 9.76
CA TYR A 387 19.09 -6.59 9.45
C TYR A 387 18.62 -5.24 9.97
N LEU A 388 18.28 -4.31 9.08
CA LEU A 388 17.92 -2.93 9.42
C LEU A 388 16.46 -2.62 9.08
N SER A 389 15.68 -2.19 10.08
CA SER A 389 14.28 -1.83 9.89
C SER A 389 14.08 -0.66 8.93
N GLY A 390 13.18 -0.82 7.96
CA GLY A 390 12.88 0.21 6.96
C GLY A 390 13.80 0.14 5.74
N ARG A 391 13.83 1.22 4.95
CA ARG A 391 14.56 1.26 3.67
C ARG A 391 15.89 1.97 3.84
N MET A 392 16.98 1.25 3.59
CA MET A 392 18.35 1.76 3.55
C MET A 392 18.96 1.47 2.18
N LYS A 393 19.66 2.44 1.58
CA LYS A 393 20.37 2.22 0.31
C LYS A 393 21.66 1.44 0.58
N GLY A 394 21.92 0.38 -0.19
CA GLY A 394 23.17 -0.40 -0.11
C GLY A 394 22.98 -1.83 0.39
N PRO A 395 22.38 -2.07 1.57
CA PRO A 395 22.27 -3.43 2.11
C PRO A 395 21.43 -4.37 1.24
N TRP A 396 20.22 -3.97 0.84
CA TRP A 396 19.30 -4.80 0.06
C TRP A 396 18.84 -4.07 -1.19
N PHE A 397 18.97 -4.71 -2.34
CA PHE A 397 18.40 -4.23 -3.60
C PHE A 397 17.35 -5.19 -4.16
N LYS A 398 16.41 -4.63 -4.93
CA LYS A 398 15.46 -5.39 -5.74
C LYS A 398 15.66 -5.03 -7.21
N TRP A 399 15.93 -6.03 -8.02
CA TRP A 399 16.14 -5.91 -9.45
C TRP A 399 15.00 -6.63 -10.18
N LYS A 400 13.96 -5.88 -10.51
CA LYS A 400 12.78 -6.44 -11.19
C LYS A 400 13.09 -6.76 -12.65
N ARG A 401 12.29 -7.65 -13.23
CA ARG A 401 12.21 -7.83 -14.69
C ARG A 401 11.78 -6.54 -15.38
N ALA A 402 12.14 -6.41 -16.66
CA ALA A 402 11.69 -5.25 -17.44
C ALA A 402 10.16 -5.34 -17.61
N PRO A 403 9.42 -4.22 -17.51
CA PRO A 403 8.02 -4.25 -17.87
C PRO A 403 7.88 -4.46 -19.39
N PHE A 404 6.75 -5.02 -19.80
CA PHE A 404 6.33 -4.89 -21.19
C PHE A 404 5.94 -3.45 -21.47
N ASN A 405 6.09 -3.02 -22.73
CA ASN A 405 5.66 -1.71 -23.19
C ASN A 405 4.84 -1.84 -24.46
N ILE A 406 3.82 -0.99 -24.58
CA ILE A 406 3.08 -0.74 -25.81
C ILE A 406 2.89 0.76 -26.00
N ASP A 407 2.72 1.20 -27.23
CA ASP A 407 2.22 2.54 -27.54
C ASP A 407 0.69 2.47 -27.66
N ALA A 408 -0.03 3.28 -26.87
CA ALA A 408 -1.48 3.29 -26.82
C ALA A 408 -2.04 4.71 -26.97
N VAL A 409 -3.25 4.81 -27.51
CA VAL A 409 -3.94 6.09 -27.74
C VAL A 409 -4.73 6.46 -26.50
N LEU A 410 -4.60 7.70 -26.03
CA LEU A 410 -5.42 8.25 -24.96
C LEU A 410 -6.87 8.42 -25.44
N MET A 411 -7.82 7.77 -24.76
CA MET A 411 -9.24 7.79 -25.15
C MET A 411 -10.12 8.57 -24.19
N TYR A 412 -9.89 8.38 -22.88
CA TYR A 412 -10.72 9.01 -21.85
C TYR A 412 -9.88 9.53 -20.70
N ALA A 413 -10.40 10.56 -20.04
CA ALA A 413 -9.79 11.13 -18.84
C ALA A 413 -10.85 11.44 -17.78
N GLN A 414 -10.46 11.31 -16.51
CA GLN A 414 -11.26 11.70 -15.35
C GLN A 414 -10.39 12.56 -14.41
N ARG A 415 -11.04 13.45 -13.65
CA ARG A 415 -10.36 14.19 -12.59
C ARG A 415 -9.87 13.26 -11.49
N GLY A 416 -8.70 13.57 -10.95
CA GLY A 416 -8.15 12.85 -9.82
C GLY A 416 -8.89 13.12 -8.52
N HIS A 417 -8.39 12.53 -7.44
CA HIS A 417 -8.88 12.79 -6.09
C HIS A 417 -7.80 13.45 -5.22
N GLY A 418 -8.24 14.15 -4.15
CA GLY A 418 -7.33 14.81 -3.21
C GLY A 418 -6.46 15.87 -3.90
N LYS A 419 -5.13 15.79 -3.77
CA LYS A 419 -4.19 16.78 -4.35
C LYS A 419 -4.32 16.97 -5.86
N ARG A 420 -4.92 16.01 -6.56
CA ARG A 420 -5.10 16.04 -8.03
C ARG A 420 -6.54 16.34 -8.46
N SER A 421 -7.43 16.78 -7.56
CA SER A 421 -8.84 17.04 -7.91
C SER A 421 -9.03 18.14 -8.96
N SER A 422 -8.08 19.06 -9.08
CA SER A 422 -8.06 20.10 -10.12
C SER A 422 -7.60 19.60 -11.49
N TYR A 423 -6.93 18.44 -11.56
CA TYR A 423 -6.32 17.89 -12.77
C TYR A 423 -7.07 16.66 -13.28
N TYR A 424 -7.12 16.50 -14.60
CA TYR A 424 -7.34 15.20 -15.22
C TYR A 424 -6.10 14.33 -15.01
N SER A 425 -6.19 13.30 -14.17
CA SER A 425 -5.05 12.43 -13.81
C SER A 425 -5.30 10.94 -14.01
N ASP A 426 -6.52 10.60 -14.42
CA ASP A 426 -7.01 9.23 -14.51
C ASP A 426 -7.30 8.93 -15.98
N PHE A 427 -6.38 8.24 -16.64
CA PHE A 427 -6.34 8.12 -18.10
C PHE A 427 -6.66 6.71 -18.56
N THR A 428 -7.67 6.56 -19.42
CA THR A 428 -7.97 5.30 -20.12
C THR A 428 -7.40 5.37 -21.52
N PHE A 429 -6.67 4.33 -21.90
CA PHE A 429 -6.01 4.22 -23.21
C PHE A 429 -6.43 2.95 -23.94
N GLY A 430 -6.34 3.00 -25.26
CA GLY A 430 -6.75 1.94 -26.16
C GLY A 430 -5.77 1.70 -27.29
N VAL A 431 -5.98 0.57 -27.97
CA VAL A 431 -5.23 0.13 -29.14
C VAL A 431 -6.20 -0.15 -30.28
N TRP A 432 -5.70 -0.14 -31.51
CA TRP A 432 -6.52 -0.40 -32.69
C TRP A 432 -6.82 -1.89 -32.85
N THR A 433 -8.03 -2.21 -33.30
CA THR A 433 -8.46 -3.55 -33.72
C THR A 433 -9.27 -3.45 -35.00
N GLU A 434 -9.35 -4.53 -35.76
CA GLU A 434 -10.35 -4.63 -36.83
C GLU A 434 -11.76 -4.78 -36.24
N ALA A 435 -12.74 -4.07 -36.81
CA ALA A 435 -14.15 -4.17 -36.47
C ALA A 435 -15.03 -4.12 -37.73
N GLU A 436 -16.31 -4.47 -37.60
CA GLU A 436 -17.29 -4.30 -38.69
C GLU A 436 -17.42 -2.80 -39.03
N GLY A 437 -16.86 -2.40 -40.17
CA GLY A 437 -16.80 -0.99 -40.61
C GLY A 437 -15.40 -0.36 -40.62
N GLY A 438 -14.35 -1.10 -40.24
CA GLY A 438 -12.95 -0.67 -40.31
C GLY A 438 -12.22 -0.72 -38.96
N ALA A 439 -11.09 -0.01 -38.86
CA ALA A 439 -10.30 0.04 -37.64
C ALA A 439 -11.05 0.78 -36.52
N ALA A 440 -11.09 0.19 -35.33
CA ALA A 440 -11.70 0.78 -34.14
C ALA A 440 -10.72 0.77 -32.95
N LEU A 441 -10.79 1.79 -32.09
CA LEU A 441 -10.07 1.82 -30.82
C LEU A 441 -10.84 1.07 -29.74
N VAL A 442 -10.15 0.17 -29.04
CA VAL A 442 -10.70 -0.54 -27.88
C VAL A 442 -9.88 -0.26 -26.62
N PRO A 443 -10.52 0.02 -25.48
CA PRO A 443 -9.80 0.23 -24.22
C PRO A 443 -9.05 -1.03 -23.77
N VAL A 444 -7.78 -0.86 -23.39
CA VAL A 444 -6.94 -1.97 -22.89
C VAL A 444 -6.39 -1.74 -21.49
N GLY A 445 -6.44 -0.51 -20.99
CA GLY A 445 -6.04 -0.22 -19.62
C GLY A 445 -6.39 1.19 -19.17
N LYS A 446 -6.19 1.41 -17.87
CA LYS A 446 -6.34 2.71 -17.21
C LYS A 446 -5.16 2.93 -16.28
N ALA A 447 -4.51 4.08 -16.40
CA ALA A 447 -3.38 4.49 -15.57
C ALA A 447 -3.68 5.78 -14.82
N TYR A 448 -3.12 5.89 -13.61
CA TYR A 448 -3.33 7.00 -12.67
C TYR A 448 -1.99 7.65 -12.25
N PHE A 449 -0.89 7.10 -12.76
CA PHE A 449 0.48 7.44 -12.38
C PHE A 449 1.45 7.02 -13.50
N GLY A 450 2.73 7.33 -13.31
CA GLY A 450 3.81 7.05 -14.25
C GLY A 450 4.34 8.29 -14.97
N PHE A 451 3.71 9.43 -14.73
CA PHE A 451 4.10 10.74 -15.23
C PHE A 451 4.59 11.65 -14.10
N THR A 452 5.47 12.58 -14.44
CA THR A 452 5.90 13.72 -13.62
C THR A 452 4.79 14.76 -13.50
N ASP A 453 4.93 15.72 -12.58
CA ASP A 453 3.97 16.83 -12.46
C ASP A 453 3.95 17.69 -13.74
N ALA A 454 5.09 17.88 -14.40
CA ALA A 454 5.18 18.59 -15.68
C ALA A 454 4.44 17.84 -16.82
N GLU A 455 4.58 16.51 -16.89
CA GLU A 455 3.83 15.70 -17.86
C GLU A 455 2.33 15.68 -17.55
N LEU A 456 1.94 15.71 -16.27
CA LEU A 456 0.53 15.84 -15.87
C LEU A 456 -0.08 17.15 -16.39
N GLU A 457 0.63 18.27 -16.33
CA GLU A 457 0.16 19.55 -16.87
C GLU A 457 -0.06 19.49 -18.39
N VAL A 458 0.81 18.78 -19.12
CA VAL A 458 0.65 18.55 -20.57
C VAL A 458 -0.60 17.73 -20.87
N LEU A 459 -0.77 16.61 -20.16
CA LEU A 459 -1.94 15.74 -20.32
C LEU A 459 -3.25 16.45 -19.94
N ASP A 460 -3.27 17.18 -18.82
CA ASP A 460 -4.44 17.95 -18.39
C ASP A 460 -4.83 19.01 -19.42
N ARG A 461 -3.86 19.75 -19.95
CA ARG A 461 -4.10 20.71 -21.03
C ARG A 461 -4.67 20.04 -22.27
N TYR A 462 -4.05 18.93 -22.72
CA TYR A 462 -4.55 18.18 -23.85
C TYR A 462 -6.02 17.76 -23.67
N VAL A 463 -6.38 17.22 -22.50
CA VAL A 463 -7.75 16.81 -22.20
C VAL A 463 -8.72 18.00 -22.29
N ARG A 464 -8.36 19.16 -21.74
CA ARG A 464 -9.21 20.36 -21.80
C ARG A 464 -9.42 20.85 -23.23
N ASP A 465 -8.36 20.86 -24.02
CA ASP A 465 -8.37 21.40 -25.38
C ASP A 465 -8.99 20.42 -26.40
N ASN A 466 -9.02 19.12 -26.09
CA ASN A 466 -9.42 18.07 -27.03
C ASN A 466 -10.59 17.20 -26.53
N THR A 467 -11.35 17.64 -25.53
CA THR A 467 -12.59 16.96 -25.13
C THR A 467 -13.61 17.01 -26.27
N VAL A 468 -14.07 15.85 -26.73
CA VAL A 468 -15.10 15.71 -27.76
C VAL A 468 -16.47 15.38 -27.17
N GLU A 469 -16.53 14.58 -26.11
CA GLU A 469 -17.77 14.18 -25.45
C GLU A 469 -17.63 14.15 -23.92
N ARG A 470 -18.77 14.24 -23.22
CA ARG A 470 -18.84 14.23 -21.75
C ARG A 470 -19.82 13.16 -21.27
N PHE A 471 -19.34 12.26 -20.42
CA PHE A 471 -20.13 11.20 -19.80
C PHE A 471 -20.02 11.32 -18.27
N GLY A 472 -20.83 12.20 -17.69
CA GLY A 472 -20.70 12.57 -16.27
C GLY A 472 -19.29 13.11 -15.95
N PRO A 473 -18.52 12.48 -15.06
CA PRO A 473 -17.16 12.91 -14.71
C PRO A 473 -16.12 12.56 -15.78
N VAL A 474 -16.45 11.69 -16.73
CA VAL A 474 -15.53 11.22 -17.78
C VAL A 474 -15.54 12.19 -18.96
N ARG A 475 -14.36 12.45 -19.50
CA ARG A 475 -14.14 13.18 -20.76
C ARG A 475 -13.64 12.20 -21.80
N ALA A 476 -14.34 12.10 -22.93
CA ALA A 476 -13.77 11.48 -24.12
C ALA A 476 -12.94 12.53 -24.85
N VAL A 477 -11.72 12.18 -25.23
CA VAL A 477 -10.81 13.09 -25.94
C VAL A 477 -10.65 12.67 -27.39
N ARG A 478 -10.20 13.59 -28.24
CA ARG A 478 -9.88 13.30 -29.64
C ARG A 478 -8.87 12.16 -29.73
N ALA A 479 -9.21 11.13 -30.51
CA ALA A 479 -8.46 9.89 -30.66
C ALA A 479 -8.62 9.31 -32.09
N GLU A 480 -8.50 10.17 -33.10
CA GLU A 480 -8.59 9.81 -34.52
C GLU A 480 -7.21 9.39 -35.05
N PRO A 481 -7.11 8.59 -36.14
CA PRO A 481 -5.83 8.08 -36.65
C PRO A 481 -4.75 9.15 -36.89
N GLU A 482 -5.16 10.34 -37.37
CA GLU A 482 -4.28 11.47 -37.68
C GLU A 482 -4.25 12.55 -36.59
N ALA A 483 -5.07 12.42 -35.54
CA ALA A 483 -5.21 13.44 -34.51
C ALA A 483 -5.60 12.81 -33.17
N GLY A 484 -4.64 12.80 -32.24
CA GLY A 484 -4.84 12.25 -30.90
C GLY A 484 -3.57 12.37 -30.08
N PHE A 485 -3.55 11.74 -28.90
CA PHE A 485 -2.36 11.71 -28.04
C PHE A 485 -1.94 10.27 -27.78
N VAL A 486 -0.68 9.95 -28.07
CA VAL A 486 -0.11 8.63 -27.84
C VAL A 486 0.74 8.64 -26.58
N VAL A 487 0.63 7.59 -25.79
CA VAL A 487 1.45 7.35 -24.61
C VAL A 487 2.07 5.96 -24.69
N GLU A 488 3.32 5.85 -24.26
CA GLU A 488 3.91 4.53 -24.01
C GLU A 488 3.41 4.05 -22.64
N VAL A 489 2.92 2.81 -22.59
CA VAL A 489 2.35 2.21 -21.38
C VAL A 489 3.19 1.01 -20.99
N ALA A 490 3.75 1.08 -19.78
CA ALA A 490 4.45 -0.04 -19.15
C ALA A 490 3.47 -0.89 -18.31
N PHE A 491 3.59 -2.22 -18.39
CA PHE A 491 2.76 -3.16 -17.62
C PHE A 491 3.51 -4.44 -17.25
N GLU A 492 3.04 -5.14 -16.22
CA GLU A 492 3.69 -6.37 -15.71
C GLU A 492 3.20 -7.66 -16.39
N GLY A 493 2.05 -7.63 -17.07
CA GLY A 493 1.53 -8.78 -17.81
C GLY A 493 0.10 -8.58 -18.32
N LEU A 494 -0.40 -9.56 -19.09
CA LEU A 494 -1.73 -9.57 -19.70
C LEU A 494 -2.47 -10.87 -19.39
N ASN A 495 -3.77 -10.74 -19.11
CA ASN A 495 -4.68 -11.88 -18.92
C ASN A 495 -5.85 -11.79 -19.91
N ARG A 496 -6.41 -12.95 -20.30
CA ARG A 496 -7.70 -12.98 -21.01
C ARG A 496 -8.82 -12.48 -20.10
N SER A 497 -9.75 -11.71 -20.67
CA SER A 497 -10.87 -11.15 -19.90
C SER A 497 -12.16 -11.11 -20.70
N THR A 498 -13.22 -11.70 -20.16
CA THR A 498 -14.58 -11.60 -20.71
C THR A 498 -15.30 -10.31 -20.31
N ARG A 499 -14.72 -9.51 -19.40
CA ARG A 499 -15.31 -8.26 -18.89
C ARG A 499 -14.92 -7.03 -19.72
N HIS A 500 -13.79 -7.08 -20.42
CA HIS A 500 -13.28 -5.96 -21.20
C HIS A 500 -13.59 -6.18 -22.67
N LYS A 501 -14.03 -5.13 -23.39
CA LYS A 501 -14.36 -5.20 -24.82
C LYS A 501 -13.18 -5.68 -25.68
N SER A 502 -11.95 -5.38 -25.26
CA SER A 502 -10.72 -5.82 -25.91
C SER A 502 -10.38 -7.30 -25.69
N GLY A 503 -11.10 -8.00 -24.81
CA GLY A 503 -10.78 -9.40 -24.48
C GLY A 503 -9.54 -9.56 -23.58
N VAL A 504 -8.90 -8.45 -23.17
CA VAL A 504 -7.65 -8.45 -22.39
C VAL A 504 -7.78 -7.61 -21.12
N ALA A 505 -7.05 -7.99 -20.07
CA ALA A 505 -6.87 -7.22 -18.85
C ALA A 505 -5.38 -7.01 -18.57
N MET A 506 -4.96 -5.74 -18.58
CA MET A 506 -3.58 -5.33 -18.33
C MET A 506 -3.28 -5.22 -16.84
N ARG A 507 -2.17 -5.82 -16.39
CA ARG A 507 -1.75 -5.84 -14.98
C ARG A 507 -0.82 -4.65 -14.67
N PHE A 508 -1.22 -3.84 -13.71
CA PHE A 508 -0.49 -2.65 -13.23
C PHE A 508 0.01 -1.69 -14.32
N PRO A 509 -0.86 -1.27 -15.26
CA PRO A 509 -0.48 -0.27 -16.24
C PRO A 509 -0.02 1.05 -15.60
N ARG A 510 1.03 1.63 -16.16
CA ARG A 510 1.46 2.99 -15.90
C ARG A 510 1.90 3.66 -17.19
N ILE A 511 1.75 4.98 -17.28
CA ILE A 511 2.35 5.74 -18.38
C ILE A 511 3.88 5.68 -18.18
N ALA A 512 4.62 5.22 -19.18
CA ALA A 512 6.08 5.17 -19.14
C ALA A 512 6.67 6.49 -19.62
N ARG A 513 6.11 7.04 -20.70
CA ARG A 513 6.45 8.35 -21.27
C ARG A 513 5.36 8.83 -22.21
N LEU A 514 5.33 10.14 -22.44
CA LEU A 514 4.50 10.75 -23.49
C LEU A 514 5.15 10.52 -24.86
N ARG A 515 4.34 10.27 -25.91
CA ARG A 515 4.81 10.01 -27.28
C ARG A 515 4.29 11.06 -28.26
N PRO A 516 4.66 12.35 -28.11
CA PRO A 516 4.26 13.40 -29.05
C PRO A 516 4.87 13.19 -30.44
N ASP A 517 5.87 12.31 -30.55
CA ASP A 517 6.51 11.89 -31.79
C ASP A 517 5.67 10.91 -32.62
N LYS A 518 4.59 10.34 -32.06
CA LYS A 518 3.75 9.34 -32.74
C LYS A 518 2.33 9.84 -32.98
N LEU A 519 1.81 9.53 -34.16
CA LEU A 519 0.39 9.64 -34.46
C LEU A 519 -0.39 8.43 -33.93
N PRO A 520 -1.69 8.57 -33.60
CA PRO A 520 -2.52 7.46 -33.12
C PRO A 520 -2.52 6.24 -34.04
N ARG A 521 -2.45 6.40 -35.36
CA ARG A 521 -2.35 5.29 -36.31
C ARG A 521 -1.09 4.42 -36.15
N GLU A 522 -0.06 4.94 -35.49
CA GLU A 522 1.22 4.27 -35.22
C GLU A 522 1.26 3.61 -33.82
N ALA A 523 0.16 3.69 -33.07
CA ALA A 523 -0.02 2.94 -31.84
C ALA A 523 -0.14 1.44 -32.13
N ASP A 524 0.19 0.64 -31.11
CA ASP A 524 0.07 -0.81 -31.21
C ASP A 524 -1.38 -1.24 -31.47
N ARG A 525 -1.52 -2.48 -31.97
CA ARG A 525 -2.81 -3.11 -32.23
C ARG A 525 -3.13 -4.17 -31.20
N LEU A 526 -4.41 -4.53 -31.10
CA LEU A 526 -4.89 -5.52 -30.14
C LEU A 526 -4.20 -6.88 -30.34
N GLU A 527 -3.87 -7.25 -31.58
CA GLU A 527 -3.19 -8.49 -31.93
C GLU A 527 -1.80 -8.57 -31.29
N THR A 528 -1.09 -7.45 -31.19
CA THR A 528 0.20 -7.35 -30.48
C THR A 528 0.04 -7.74 -29.01
N LEU A 529 -0.99 -7.21 -28.34
CA LEU A 529 -1.27 -7.56 -26.94
C LEU A 529 -1.71 -9.01 -26.79
N GLN A 530 -2.51 -9.52 -27.74
CA GLN A 530 -2.95 -10.92 -27.73
C GLN A 530 -1.78 -11.90 -27.89
N ALA A 531 -0.79 -11.57 -28.73
CA ALA A 531 0.43 -12.35 -28.89
C ALA A 531 1.29 -12.34 -27.61
N MET A 532 1.24 -11.25 -26.84
CA MET A 532 1.91 -11.15 -25.53
C MET A 532 1.21 -11.95 -24.43
N ILE A 533 0.00 -12.48 -24.64
CA ILE A 533 -0.69 -13.32 -23.63
C ILE A 533 0.08 -14.63 -23.46
N GLY A 534 0.61 -14.84 -22.26
CA GLY A 534 1.43 -16.01 -21.95
C GLY A 534 2.93 -15.79 -22.18
N MET A 535 3.32 -14.72 -22.88
CA MET A 535 4.67 -14.17 -22.80
C MET A 535 4.85 -13.52 -21.42
N LYS A 536 6.05 -13.58 -20.85
CA LYS A 536 6.39 -12.89 -19.59
C LYS A 536 7.62 -12.02 -19.84
N GLY A 537 7.54 -10.74 -19.47
CA GLY A 537 8.46 -9.65 -19.89
C GLY A 537 9.67 -9.50 -19.01
#